data_AF-A0A9N9JQW4-F1
#
_entry.id   AF-A0A9N9JQW4-F1
#
_cell.length_a   1.000
_cell.length_b   1.000
_cell.length_c   1.000
_cell.angle_alpha   90.00
_cell.angle_beta   90.00
_cell.angle_gamma   90.00
#
_symmetry.space_group_name_H-M   'P 1'
#
loop_
_entity.id
_entity.type
_entity.pdbx_description
1 polymer ?
#
loop_
_entity_poly.entity_id
_entity_poly.type
_entity_poly.pdbx_seq_one_letter_code
_entity_poly.pdbx_strand_id
1 'polypeptide(L)'
;GYTYDNHLRSPSFSSRVSLWVYDTVLILNPYRWALLIYHLFSKETHVIKPSTEFIIPLPKFASYPGESVSYKEIMWKPESNQFTKFWDSKFYEDWNGEVLVDFKWRTFGKDYYFFIWTVYTIFLLTFTLVATEPSNIDFSEFLLWVSILLGSFQLSIE
;
A
#
# COMPACT_ATOMS: atom_id res chain seq x y z
N GLY A 1 -35.69 -35.40 36.45
CA GLY A 1 -34.80 -34.37 37.01
C GLY A 1 -33.73 -34.13 35.99
N TYR A 2 -33.68 -32.93 35.43
CA TYR A 2 -32.68 -32.53 34.45
C TYR A 2 -31.37 -32.23 35.19
N THR A 3 -30.35 -33.06 34.99
CA THR A 3 -28.98 -32.71 35.37
C THR A 3 -28.25 -32.22 34.13
N TYR A 4 -27.92 -30.94 34.17
CA TYR A 4 -27.14 -30.21 33.20
C TYR A 4 -25.70 -30.73 33.21
N ASP A 5 -25.36 -31.64 32.31
CA ASP A 5 -23.95 -31.97 32.04
C ASP A 5 -23.37 -30.93 31.09
N ASN A 6 -22.61 -30.02 31.69
CA ASN A 6 -21.73 -29.07 31.04
C ASN A 6 -20.63 -29.83 30.27
N HIS A 7 -20.92 -30.24 29.05
CA HIS A 7 -19.87 -30.60 28.10
C HIS A 7 -19.24 -29.33 27.54
N LEU A 8 -18.27 -28.80 28.28
CA LEU A 8 -17.20 -27.96 27.71
C LEU A 8 -16.45 -28.81 26.69
N ARG A 9 -16.93 -28.79 25.44
CA ARG A 9 -16.29 -29.44 24.32
C ARG A 9 -14.95 -28.75 24.11
N SER A 10 -13.87 -29.40 24.54
CA SER A 10 -12.52 -28.90 24.29
C SER A 10 -12.38 -28.65 22.79
N PRO A 11 -11.95 -27.46 22.36
CA PRO A 11 -11.81 -27.15 20.95
C PRO A 11 -10.86 -28.17 20.30
N SER A 12 -11.22 -28.63 19.11
CA SER A 12 -10.40 -29.54 18.30
C SER A 12 -8.97 -29.01 18.14
N PHE A 13 -7.99 -29.89 17.94
CA PHE A 13 -6.59 -29.49 17.74
C PHE A 13 -6.43 -28.45 16.63
N SER A 14 -7.17 -28.59 15.53
CA SER A 14 -7.20 -27.62 14.42
C SER A 14 -7.70 -26.23 14.85
N SER A 15 -8.79 -26.16 15.62
CA SER A 15 -9.29 -24.88 16.16
C SER A 15 -8.34 -24.24 17.18
N ARG A 16 -7.59 -25.05 17.94
CA ARG A 16 -6.59 -24.53 18.89
C ARG A 16 -5.36 -23.97 18.17
N VAL A 17 -4.92 -24.61 17.10
CA VAL A 17 -3.82 -24.13 16.25
C VAL A 17 -4.23 -22.86 15.51
N SER A 18 -5.46 -22.82 14.97
CA SER A 18 -6.03 -21.62 14.35
C SER A 18 -6.04 -20.44 15.32
N LEU A 19 -6.62 -20.58 16.51
CA LEU A 19 -6.63 -19.52 17.53
C LEU A 19 -5.23 -19.09 17.94
N TRP A 20 -4.29 -20.03 18.06
CA TRP A 20 -2.90 -19.69 18.41
C TRP A 20 -2.18 -18.94 17.29
N VAL A 21 -2.43 -19.29 16.02
CA VAL A 21 -1.91 -18.58 14.84
C VAL A 21 -2.54 -17.20 14.73
N TYR A 22 -3.86 -17.07 14.91
CA TYR A 22 -4.54 -15.77 14.94
C TYR A 22 -4.02 -14.90 16.08
N ASP A 23 -3.93 -15.40 17.32
CA ASP A 23 -3.45 -14.61 18.46
C ASP A 23 -1.98 -14.21 18.31
N THR A 24 -1.10 -15.10 17.83
CA THR A 24 0.33 -14.77 17.63
C THR A 24 0.57 -13.83 16.45
N VAL A 25 -0.19 -13.96 15.36
CA VAL A 25 -0.09 -13.09 14.17
C VAL A 25 -0.79 -11.75 14.37
N LEU A 26 -1.85 -11.68 15.16
CA LEU A 26 -2.65 -10.46 15.38
C LEU A 26 -2.16 -9.61 16.57
N ILE A 27 -1.45 -10.18 17.55
CA ILE A 27 -0.98 -9.44 18.75
C ILE A 27 0.48 -8.98 18.63
N LEU A 28 1.37 -9.75 18.00
CA LEU A 28 2.79 -9.38 17.87
C LEU A 28 3.11 -8.49 16.65
N ASN A 29 2.21 -8.43 15.66
CA ASN A 29 2.51 -7.85 14.37
C ASN A 29 1.93 -6.43 14.11
N PRO A 30 0.77 -5.98 14.61
CA PRO A 30 0.35 -4.61 14.30
C PRO A 30 1.24 -3.57 14.98
N TYR A 31 1.73 -3.82 16.21
CA TYR A 31 2.63 -2.89 16.90
C TYR A 31 4.04 -2.87 16.27
N ARG A 32 4.58 -4.03 15.87
CA ARG A 32 5.87 -4.10 15.19
C ARG A 32 5.81 -3.50 13.80
N TRP A 33 4.74 -3.76 13.03
CA TRP A 33 4.53 -3.11 11.74
C TRP A 33 4.25 -1.62 11.91
N ALA A 34 3.49 -1.19 12.92
CA ALA A 34 3.32 0.23 13.22
C ALA A 34 4.63 0.92 13.61
N LEU A 35 5.51 0.27 14.37
CA LEU A 35 6.87 0.75 14.65
C LEU A 35 7.75 0.78 13.40
N LEU A 36 7.63 -0.21 12.53
CA LEU A 36 8.39 -0.31 11.28
C LEU A 36 7.90 0.76 10.30
N ILE A 37 6.59 0.95 10.17
CA ILE A 37 5.94 2.04 9.43
C ILE A 37 6.35 3.38 10.02
N TYR A 38 6.29 3.56 11.34
CA TYR A 38 6.75 4.78 12.02
C TYR A 38 8.22 5.05 11.72
N HIS A 39 9.10 4.04 11.76
CA HIS A 39 10.50 4.21 11.41
C HIS A 39 10.69 4.56 9.92
N LEU A 40 9.92 3.93 9.02
CA LEU A 40 9.98 4.19 7.58
C LEU A 40 9.45 5.58 7.20
N PHE A 41 8.43 6.07 7.91
CA PHE A 41 7.82 7.39 7.73
C PHE A 41 8.47 8.47 8.60
N SER A 42 9.26 8.09 9.61
CA SER A 42 10.07 9.02 10.38
C SER A 42 11.10 9.61 9.43
N LYS A 43 10.82 10.83 8.96
CA LYS A 43 11.81 11.62 8.23
C LYS A 43 13.02 11.75 9.14
N GLU A 44 14.14 11.16 8.72
CA GLU A 44 15.46 11.50 9.21
C GLU A 44 15.52 13.03 9.31
N THR A 45 15.63 13.54 10.55
CA THR A 45 15.83 14.96 10.74
C THR A 45 17.13 15.29 10.04
N HIS A 46 17.05 16.06 8.96
CA HIS A 46 18.21 16.38 8.15
C HIS A 46 19.17 17.24 8.99
N VAL A 47 20.10 16.57 9.67
CA VAL A 47 21.35 17.21 10.10
C VAL A 47 22.02 17.65 8.81
N ILE A 48 22.09 18.96 8.59
CA ILE A 48 22.63 19.56 7.38
C ILE A 48 24.12 19.22 7.32
N LYS A 49 24.44 18.12 6.65
CA LYS A 49 25.81 17.75 6.26
C LYS A 49 26.06 18.35 4.88
N PRO A 50 27.26 18.86 4.59
CA PRO A 50 27.61 19.26 3.23
C PRO A 50 27.43 18.03 2.32
N SER A 51 26.47 18.12 1.41
CA SER A 51 26.09 17.05 0.48
C SER A 51 26.39 17.53 -0.93
N THR A 52 27.20 16.78 -1.67
CA THR A 52 27.42 17.02 -3.09
C THR A 52 26.24 16.42 -3.85
N GLU A 53 25.30 17.27 -4.25
CA GLU A 53 24.16 16.84 -5.05
C GLU A 53 24.54 16.84 -6.54
N PHE A 54 24.46 15.68 -7.16
CA PHE A 54 24.72 15.52 -8.57
C PHE A 54 23.53 16.07 -9.37
N ILE A 55 23.73 17.22 -10.02
CA ILE A 55 22.70 17.84 -10.85
C ILE A 55 22.76 17.19 -12.23
N ILE A 56 21.83 16.27 -12.49
CA ILE A 56 21.67 15.66 -13.80
C ILE A 56 20.99 16.67 -14.72
N PRO A 57 21.62 17.09 -15.83
CA PRO A 57 20.98 17.98 -16.79
C PRO A 57 19.93 17.20 -17.58
N LEU A 58 18.70 17.12 -17.06
CA LEU A 58 17.56 16.55 -17.78
C LEU A 58 16.85 17.68 -18.54
N PRO A 59 17.10 17.83 -19.86
CA PRO A 59 16.52 18.92 -20.63
C PRO A 59 15.00 18.83 -20.58
N LYS A 60 14.38 19.95 -20.21
CA LYS A 60 12.91 20.10 -20.16
C LYS A 60 12.19 19.18 -19.17
N PHE A 61 12.90 18.61 -18.20
CA PHE A 61 12.28 17.81 -17.14
C PHE A 61 11.40 18.66 -16.22
N ALA A 62 11.89 19.85 -15.83
CA ALA A 62 11.17 20.79 -14.96
C ALA A 62 10.20 21.72 -15.71
N SER A 63 10.13 21.66 -17.05
CA SER A 63 9.22 22.50 -17.82
C SER A 63 7.89 21.76 -18.02
N TYR A 64 6.84 22.21 -17.36
CA TYR A 64 5.48 21.77 -17.62
C TYR A 64 4.86 22.65 -18.73
N PRO A 65 4.18 22.08 -19.74
CA PRO A 65 3.61 22.86 -20.84
C PRO A 65 2.45 23.76 -20.42
N GLY A 66 1.73 23.44 -19.33
CA GLY A 66 0.61 24.22 -18.84
C GLY A 66 1.01 25.35 -17.88
N GLU A 67 0.37 26.51 -18.03
CA GLU A 67 0.58 27.69 -17.18
C GLU A 67 0.03 27.51 -15.75
N SER A 68 -0.91 26.58 -15.54
CA SER A 68 -1.44 26.22 -14.22
C SER A 68 -1.95 24.78 -14.21
N VAL A 69 -1.55 24.00 -13.19
CA VAL A 69 -1.98 22.62 -13.02
C VAL A 69 -3.41 22.61 -12.50
N SER A 70 -4.36 22.16 -13.32
CA SER A 70 -5.76 22.06 -12.89
C SER A 70 -5.98 20.81 -12.03
N TYR A 71 -6.86 20.87 -11.02
CA TYR A 71 -7.27 19.67 -10.27
C TYR A 71 -7.80 18.54 -11.18
N LYS A 72 -8.36 18.90 -12.34
CA LYS A 72 -8.80 17.93 -13.35
C LYS A 72 -7.63 17.20 -14.02
N GLU A 73 -6.49 17.85 -14.24
CA GLU A 73 -5.29 17.18 -14.79
C GLU A 73 -4.71 16.18 -13.79
N ILE A 74 -4.74 16.51 -12.50
CA ILE A 74 -4.25 15.62 -11.43
C ILE A 74 -5.11 14.35 -11.35
N MET A 75 -6.43 14.49 -11.49
CA MET A 75 -7.39 13.38 -11.29
C MET A 75 -7.55 12.47 -12.50
N TRP A 76 -7.36 12.97 -13.72
CA TRP A 76 -7.68 12.21 -14.94
C TRP A 76 -6.45 11.89 -15.78
N LYS A 77 -5.73 12.89 -16.26
CA LYS A 77 -4.52 12.69 -17.06
C LYS A 77 -3.71 13.98 -17.15
N PRO A 78 -2.43 13.99 -16.76
CA PRO A 78 -1.56 15.14 -16.98
C PRO A 78 -1.18 15.27 -18.46
N GLU A 79 -0.93 16.49 -18.91
CA GLU A 79 -0.41 16.73 -20.26
C GLU A 79 0.99 16.11 -20.43
N SER A 80 1.27 15.63 -21.64
CA SER A 80 2.56 15.02 -21.94
C SER A 80 3.67 16.07 -21.87
N ASN A 81 4.58 15.93 -20.92
CA ASN A 81 5.79 16.75 -20.84
C ASN A 81 6.68 16.51 -22.09
N GLN A 82 7.44 17.50 -22.54
CA GLN A 82 8.46 17.33 -23.59
C GLN A 82 9.56 16.33 -23.21
N PHE A 83 9.78 16.08 -21.91
CA PHE A 83 10.57 14.94 -21.44
C PHE A 83 10.03 13.61 -21.99
N THR A 84 8.72 13.50 -22.21
CA THR A 84 8.12 12.29 -22.75
C THR A 84 8.34 12.05 -24.24
N LYS A 85 9.23 12.82 -24.87
CA LYS A 85 9.67 12.59 -26.26
C LYS A 85 11.13 12.14 -26.32
N PHE A 86 11.85 12.18 -25.20
CA PHE A 86 13.29 11.92 -25.12
C PHE A 86 13.61 10.46 -24.72
N TRP A 87 12.62 9.56 -24.66
CA TRP A 87 12.86 8.20 -24.17
C TRP A 87 13.64 7.36 -25.18
N ASP A 88 14.91 7.11 -24.87
CA ASP A 88 15.64 5.95 -25.38
C ASP A 88 15.71 4.91 -24.24
N SER A 89 15.45 3.64 -24.53
CA SER A 89 15.54 2.54 -23.55
C SER A 89 16.89 2.50 -22.83
N LYS A 90 17.96 2.94 -23.51
CA LYS A 90 19.33 3.02 -22.97
C LYS A 90 19.50 4.06 -21.85
N PHE A 91 18.56 5.00 -21.72
CA PHE A 91 18.59 6.02 -20.67
C PHE A 91 18.55 5.42 -19.25
N TYR A 92 17.91 4.25 -19.10
CA TYR A 92 17.85 3.53 -17.82
C TYR A 92 19.05 2.62 -17.56
N GLU A 93 19.89 2.38 -18.57
CA GLU A 93 21.13 1.61 -18.44
C GLU A 93 22.29 2.48 -17.92
N ASP A 94 22.20 3.80 -18.11
CA ASP A 94 23.19 4.76 -17.65
C ASP A 94 22.98 5.16 -16.17
N TRP A 95 24.07 5.62 -15.53
CA TRP A 95 24.08 6.13 -14.15
C TRP A 95 23.04 7.24 -13.90
N ASN A 96 22.72 8.02 -14.95
CA ASN A 96 21.69 9.06 -14.87
C ASN A 96 20.27 8.48 -14.67
N GLY A 97 20.00 7.32 -15.26
CA GLY A 97 18.72 6.61 -15.10
C GLY A 97 18.56 6.01 -13.71
N GLU A 98 19.62 5.39 -13.19
CA GLU A 98 19.63 4.80 -11.84
C GLU A 98 19.35 5.86 -10.76
N VAL A 99 20.04 7.00 -10.84
CA VAL A 99 19.82 8.12 -9.89
C VAL A 99 18.41 8.70 -10.02
N LEU A 100 17.86 8.79 -11.23
CA LEU A 100 16.50 9.29 -11.44
C LEU A 100 15.44 8.35 -10.85
N VAL A 101 15.62 7.04 -11.02
CA VAL A 101 14.73 6.03 -10.44
C VAL A 101 14.84 6.04 -8.91
N ASP A 102 16.04 6.09 -8.35
CA ASP A 102 16.26 6.17 -6.90
C ASP A 102 15.62 7.44 -6.32
N PHE A 103 15.78 8.59 -6.99
CA PHE A 103 15.16 9.84 -6.58
C PHE A 103 13.62 9.73 -6.55
N LYS A 104 13.01 9.19 -7.62
CA LYS A 104 11.55 9.00 -7.69
C LYS A 104 11.05 8.00 -6.65
N TRP A 105 11.75 6.89 -6.47
CA TRP A 105 11.40 5.87 -5.49
C TRP A 105 11.49 6.39 -4.06
N ARG A 106 12.57 7.12 -3.75
CA ARG A 106 12.81 7.69 -2.43
C ARG A 106 11.82 8.81 -2.07
N THR A 107 11.42 9.61 -3.05
CA THR A 107 10.56 10.78 -2.85
C THR A 107 9.07 10.43 -2.88
N PHE A 108 8.65 9.62 -3.85
CA PHE A 108 7.23 9.31 -4.07
C PHE A 108 6.95 7.81 -3.97
N GLY A 109 7.81 6.97 -4.53
CA GLY A 109 7.55 5.54 -4.70
C GLY A 109 7.25 4.80 -3.40
N LYS A 110 7.97 5.10 -2.31
CA LYS A 110 7.70 4.50 -1.00
C LYS A 110 6.28 4.78 -0.50
N ASP A 111 5.84 6.03 -0.54
CA ASP A 111 4.53 6.43 -0.01
C ASP A 111 3.39 5.78 -0.81
N TYR A 112 3.50 5.80 -2.15
CA TYR A 112 2.54 5.14 -3.04
C TYR A 112 2.52 3.61 -2.83
N TYR A 113 3.69 2.98 -2.70
CA TYR A 113 3.81 1.55 -2.44
C TYR A 113 3.10 1.16 -1.15
N PHE A 114 3.34 1.88 -0.05
CA PHE A 114 2.68 1.61 1.23
C PHE A 114 1.17 1.82 1.17
N PHE A 115 0.71 2.86 0.48
CA PHE A 115 -0.71 3.11 0.30
C PHE A 115 -1.40 1.97 -0.45
N ILE A 116 -0.87 1.59 -1.62
CA ILE A 116 -1.43 0.49 -2.43
C ILE A 116 -1.40 -0.82 -1.65
N TRP A 117 -0.28 -1.12 -0.98
CA TRP A 117 -0.16 -2.33 -0.16
C TRP A 117 -1.20 -2.36 0.97
N THR A 118 -1.45 -1.23 1.62
CA THR A 118 -2.47 -1.13 2.70
C THR A 118 -3.88 -1.36 2.15
N VAL A 119 -4.23 -0.74 1.02
CA VAL A 119 -5.54 -0.97 0.38
C VAL A 119 -5.71 -2.44 -0.01
N TYR A 120 -4.68 -3.05 -0.61
CA TYR A 120 -4.71 -4.46 -1.01
C TYR A 120 -4.85 -5.42 0.18
N THR A 121 -4.15 -5.17 1.29
CA THR A 121 -4.27 -6.01 2.49
C THR A 121 -5.64 -5.89 3.14
N ILE A 122 -6.23 -4.69 3.20
CA ILE A 122 -7.61 -4.50 3.69
C ILE A 122 -8.61 -5.26 2.81
N PHE A 123 -8.47 -5.16 1.48
CA PHE A 123 -9.30 -5.92 0.53
C PHE A 123 -9.20 -7.44 0.77
N LEU A 124 -8.00 -7.98 0.94
CA LEU A 124 -7.80 -9.40 1.22
C LEU A 124 -8.40 -9.83 2.56
N LEU A 125 -8.27 -9.01 3.59
CA LEU A 125 -8.82 -9.30 4.92
C LEU A 125 -10.35 -9.33 4.90
N THR A 126 -11.00 -8.35 4.27
CA THR A 126 -12.47 -8.33 4.17
C THR A 126 -13.00 -9.51 3.38
N PHE A 127 -12.35 -9.86 2.26
CA PHE A 127 -12.70 -11.04 1.46
C PHE A 127 -12.55 -12.35 2.27
N THR A 128 -11.44 -12.49 3.01
CA THR A 128 -11.18 -13.71 3.81
C THR A 128 -12.16 -13.85 4.98
N LEU A 129 -12.53 -12.74 5.63
CA LEU A 129 -13.53 -12.73 6.70
C LEU A 129 -14.90 -13.19 6.21
N VAL A 130 -15.35 -12.66 5.07
CA VAL A 130 -16.59 -13.10 4.41
C VAL A 130 -16.54 -14.58 4.05
N ALA A 131 -15.43 -15.06 3.50
CA ALA A 131 -15.29 -16.44 3.05
C ALA A 131 -15.26 -17.46 4.21
N THR A 132 -14.76 -17.06 5.39
CA THR A 132 -14.54 -17.98 6.51
C THR A 132 -15.78 -18.13 7.40
N GLU A 133 -16.52 -17.04 7.67
CA GLU A 133 -17.59 -17.05 8.67
C GLU A 133 -18.83 -16.28 8.18
N PRO A 134 -19.73 -16.92 7.41
CA PRO A 134 -20.97 -16.29 6.94
C PRO A 134 -22.05 -16.19 8.05
N SER A 135 -21.67 -16.33 9.32
CA SER A 135 -22.61 -16.53 10.44
C SER A 135 -23.50 -15.31 10.71
N ASN A 136 -23.05 -14.11 10.35
CA ASN A 136 -23.83 -12.88 10.44
C ASN A 136 -24.07 -12.32 9.03
N ILE A 137 -25.23 -12.65 8.47
CA ILE A 137 -25.60 -12.37 7.07
C ILE A 137 -25.53 -10.87 6.77
N ASP A 138 -26.07 -10.03 7.66
CA ASP A 138 -26.10 -8.56 7.48
C ASP A 138 -24.68 -7.97 7.47
N PHE A 139 -23.79 -8.46 8.35
CA PHE A 139 -22.40 -8.00 8.42
C PHE A 139 -21.57 -8.50 7.23
N SER A 140 -21.79 -9.74 6.80
CA SER A 140 -21.13 -10.33 5.64
C SER A 140 -21.53 -9.62 4.33
N GLU A 141 -22.79 -9.24 4.19
CA GLU A 141 -23.29 -8.49 3.02
C GLU A 141 -22.65 -7.09 2.94
N PHE A 142 -22.53 -6.40 4.07
CA PHE A 142 -21.81 -5.13 4.14
C PHE A 142 -20.33 -5.29 3.72
N LEU A 143 -19.62 -6.29 4.26
CA LEU A 143 -18.22 -6.54 3.90
C LEU A 143 -18.04 -6.90 2.43
N LEU A 144 -19.00 -7.63 1.84
CA LEU A 144 -19.01 -7.92 0.40
C LEU A 144 -19.12 -6.64 -0.42
N TRP A 145 -20.06 -5.75 -0.11
CA TRP A 145 -20.18 -4.44 -0.77
C TRP A 145 -18.89 -3.62 -0.68
N VAL A 146 -18.26 -3.58 0.51
CA VAL A 146 -16.97 -2.91 0.70
C VAL A 146 -15.88 -3.54 -0.14
N SER A 147 -15.82 -4.88 -0.22
CA SER A 147 -14.82 -5.58 -1.04
C SER A 147 -14.98 -5.31 -2.53
N ILE A 148 -16.22 -5.25 -3.04
CA ILE A 148 -16.51 -4.93 -4.44
C ILE A 148 -16.11 -3.49 -4.78
N LEU A 149 -16.38 -2.55 -3.87
CA LEU A 149 -15.96 -1.16 -4.00
C LEU A 149 -14.43 -1.03 -4.02
N LEU A 150 -13.73 -1.66 -3.07
CA LEU A 150 -12.27 -1.65 -3.02
C LEU A 150 -11.64 -2.28 -4.27
N GLY A 151 -12.17 -3.42 -4.72
CA GLY A 151 -11.70 -4.12 -5.92
C GLY A 151 -11.89 -3.26 -7.18
N SER A 152 -13.04 -2.60 -7.31
CA SER A 152 -13.31 -1.70 -8.43
C SER A 152 -12.36 -0.49 -8.44
N PHE A 153 -12.05 0.05 -7.25
CA PHE A 153 -11.08 1.14 -7.11
C PHE A 153 -9.67 0.70 -7.52
N GLN A 154 -9.22 -0.48 -7.07
CA GLN A 154 -7.91 -1.03 -7.43
C GLN A 154 -7.77 -1.22 -8.94
N LEU A 155 -8.79 -1.76 -9.60
CA LEU A 155 -8.81 -2.00 -11.05
C LEU A 155 -8.84 -0.69 -11.86
N SER A 156 -9.28 0.42 -11.26
CA SER A 156 -9.24 1.74 -11.90
C SER A 156 -7.87 2.42 -11.83
N ILE A 157 -7.01 1.97 -10.90
CA ILE A 157 -5.64 2.47 -10.72
C ILE A 157 -4.64 1.70 -11.60
N GLU A 158 -4.90 0.41 -11.83
CA GLU A 158 -4.16 -0.43 -12.77
C GLU A 158 -4.39 0.01 -14.23
#